data_AF-A0A517QLT0-F1
#
_entry.id   AF-A0A517QLT0-F1
#
_cell.length_a   1.000
_cell.length_b   1.000
_cell.length_c   1.000
_cell.angle_alpha   90.00
_cell.angle_beta   90.00
_cell.angle_gamma   90.00
#
_symmetry.space_group_name_H-M   'P 1'
#
loop_
_entity.id
_entity.type
_entity.pdbx_description
1 polymer ?
#
loop_
_entity_poly.entity_id
_entity_poly.type
_entity_poly.pdbx_seq_one_letter_code
_entity_poly.pdbx_strand_id
1 'polypeptide(L)'
;MQRSLFTLMILGGLVAFSPIAEAQRPEGGGGRGRGPGGFRGGPPGGGQAGGGQFSMIGLVGNEQVQKEIGLEGESLEAVKKVVSDLREQGRGQFSNFGNLREMSQEDRDKAMAEIRKQRDETNAKAAQEIEKHLSKEQKTRLEQIALQQQGIRALDDDKVVVKLELSEEQQLKIVELLESQRAAQQELMESLRGGGREGGREGFAEAREKIEALRKESDEKLMAVLTDSQKTKFAEMKGKPFELERSRMRRGDRPQGDRGGRGANRGEGRGEGRGEGRGERSRQRPQSE
;
A
#
# COMPACT_ATOMS: atom_id res chain seq x y z
N MET A 1 27.35 11.62 58.90
CA MET A 1 27.48 10.22 59.36
C MET A 1 26.10 9.70 59.76
N GLN A 2 25.85 8.39 59.57
CA GLN A 2 24.57 7.64 59.69
C GLN A 2 23.70 7.72 58.42
N ARG A 3 23.86 6.85 57.40
CA ARG A 3 23.65 5.38 57.26
C ARG A 3 22.18 4.93 57.28
N SER A 4 21.69 4.66 56.07
CA SER A 4 20.78 3.61 55.58
C SER A 4 19.62 3.11 56.43
N LEU A 5 18.42 3.14 55.83
CA LEU A 5 17.57 1.95 55.73
C LEU A 5 16.69 2.03 54.47
N PHE A 6 17.01 1.17 53.50
CA PHE A 6 16.18 0.81 52.36
C PHE A 6 15.00 -0.04 52.87
N THR A 7 13.77 0.32 52.50
CA THR A 7 12.61 -0.57 52.63
C THR A 7 12.05 -0.82 51.24
N LEU A 8 12.44 -1.97 50.69
CA LEU A 8 12.00 -2.51 49.42
C LEU A 8 10.72 -3.32 49.71
N MET A 9 9.53 -2.76 49.42
CA MET A 9 8.29 -3.54 49.42
C MET A 9 8.15 -4.25 48.07
N ILE A 10 8.46 -5.55 48.05
CA ILE A 10 8.11 -6.46 46.95
C ILE A 10 6.66 -6.88 47.18
N LEU A 11 5.73 -6.33 46.40
CA LEU A 11 4.36 -6.82 46.31
C LEU A 11 4.32 -7.91 45.23
N GLY A 12 4.33 -9.17 45.65
CA GLY A 12 4.10 -10.33 44.79
C GLY A 12 2.63 -10.43 44.40
N GLY A 13 2.32 -10.05 43.16
CA GLY A 13 1.01 -10.27 42.53
C GLY A 13 0.91 -11.71 42.02
N LEU A 14 0.18 -12.53 42.76
CA LEU A 14 -0.10 -13.94 42.49
C LEU A 14 -1.16 -14.03 41.36
N VAL A 15 -0.72 -14.27 40.12
CA VAL A 15 -1.63 -14.54 39.00
C VAL A 15 -2.10 -15.98 39.11
N ALA A 16 -3.34 -16.16 39.56
CA ALA A 16 -4.02 -17.44 39.60
C ALA A 16 -4.25 -17.96 38.17
N PHE A 17 -3.63 -19.10 37.86
CA PHE A 17 -3.91 -19.90 36.67
C PHE A 17 -5.25 -20.60 36.85
N SER A 18 -6.28 -20.19 36.11
CA SER A 18 -7.52 -20.97 35.96
C SER A 18 -7.38 -21.87 34.73
N PRO A 19 -7.41 -23.21 34.87
CA PRO A 19 -7.50 -24.10 33.71
C PRO A 19 -8.91 -24.00 33.12
N ILE A 20 -8.99 -23.53 31.87
CA ILE A 20 -10.23 -23.61 31.10
C ILE A 20 -10.47 -25.09 30.81
N ALA A 21 -11.60 -25.57 31.33
CA ALA A 21 -12.12 -26.91 31.12
C ALA A 21 -12.31 -27.20 29.64
N GLU A 22 -11.80 -28.36 29.23
CA GLU A 22 -11.89 -28.94 27.90
C GLU A 22 -13.32 -29.47 27.67
N ALA A 23 -14.16 -28.65 27.04
CA ALA A 23 -15.48 -29.04 26.60
C ALA A 23 -15.40 -29.63 25.18
N GLN A 24 -15.63 -30.93 25.10
CA GLN A 24 -15.81 -31.71 23.88
C GLN A 24 -16.85 -31.03 22.96
N ARG A 25 -16.47 -30.79 21.70
CA ARG A 25 -17.44 -30.43 20.64
C ARG A 25 -17.79 -31.67 19.82
N PRO A 26 -19.07 -31.88 19.48
CA PRO A 26 -19.52 -33.03 18.72
C PRO A 26 -19.10 -32.95 17.25
N GLU A 27 -18.79 -34.11 16.69
CA GLU A 27 -18.59 -34.38 15.27
C GLU A 27 -19.84 -34.01 14.44
N GLY A 28 -19.62 -33.38 13.29
CA GLY A 28 -20.61 -33.33 12.21
C GLY A 28 -20.66 -32.00 11.46
N GLY A 29 -20.16 -31.99 10.21
CA GLY A 29 -20.50 -30.95 9.23
C GLY A 29 -19.32 -30.53 8.35
N GLY A 30 -19.17 -31.18 7.19
CA GLY A 30 -18.11 -30.92 6.22
C GLY A 30 -18.04 -29.47 5.74
N GLY A 31 -16.83 -28.90 5.83
CA GLY A 31 -16.52 -27.56 5.33
C GLY A 31 -15.05 -27.48 4.94
N ARG A 32 -14.81 -27.56 3.63
CA ARG A 32 -13.61 -27.13 2.88
C ARG A 32 -12.35 -26.87 3.71
N GLY A 33 -11.46 -27.86 3.76
CA GLY A 33 -10.10 -27.70 4.27
C GLY A 33 -9.33 -26.64 3.48
N ARG A 34 -9.18 -25.45 4.06
CA ARG A 34 -8.10 -24.51 3.77
C ARG A 34 -7.02 -24.82 4.80
N GLY A 35 -5.98 -25.54 4.37
CA GLY A 35 -4.90 -26.00 5.24
C GLY A 35 -4.12 -24.84 5.90
N PRO A 36 -3.51 -25.09 7.08
CA PRO A 36 -2.81 -24.08 7.89
C PRO A 36 -1.33 -23.93 7.51
N GLY A 37 -0.78 -22.73 7.70
CA GLY A 37 0.67 -22.43 7.67
C GLY A 37 1.19 -22.10 6.28
N GLY A 38 1.90 -21.00 6.02
CA GLY A 38 2.74 -20.23 6.92
C GLY A 38 4.20 -20.38 6.51
N PHE A 39 4.56 -19.91 5.32
CA PHE A 39 5.95 -19.65 4.93
C PHE A 39 5.98 -18.43 4.01
N ARG A 40 5.93 -17.24 4.61
CA ARG A 40 6.27 -15.98 3.94
C ARG A 40 7.79 -15.82 3.95
N GLY A 41 8.48 -16.73 3.26
CA GLY A 41 9.93 -16.68 3.07
C GLY A 41 10.29 -15.72 1.93
N GLY A 42 10.24 -14.42 2.21
CA GLY A 42 11.15 -13.49 1.55
C GLY A 42 12.41 -13.39 2.42
N PRO A 43 13.62 -13.29 1.85
CA PRO A 43 14.84 -13.19 2.66
C PRO A 43 14.77 -12.03 3.66
N PRO A 44 15.36 -12.18 4.86
CA PRO A 44 15.54 -11.09 5.81
C PRO A 44 16.65 -10.19 5.28
N GLY A 45 16.26 -9.03 4.73
CA GLY A 45 17.18 -8.05 4.18
C GLY A 45 16.94 -7.78 2.70
N GLY A 46 16.57 -6.54 2.40
CA GLY A 46 16.41 -6.04 1.02
C GLY A 46 15.16 -5.18 0.88
N GLY A 47 15.29 -3.91 1.22
CA GLY A 47 14.20 -2.94 1.32
C GLY A 47 13.23 -2.90 0.15
N GLN A 48 11.95 -3.16 0.43
CA GLN A 48 10.82 -2.77 -0.42
C GLN A 48 9.49 -2.89 0.35
N ALA A 49 9.42 -2.36 1.57
CA ALA A 49 8.18 -2.33 2.37
C ALA A 49 7.85 -0.95 2.96
N GLY A 50 8.54 0.11 2.54
CA GLY A 50 8.28 1.50 2.92
C GLY A 50 7.56 2.29 1.82
N GLY A 51 6.30 1.95 1.52
CA GLY A 51 5.36 2.78 0.75
C GLY A 51 5.92 3.50 -0.49
N GLY A 52 5.85 2.86 -1.67
CA GLY A 52 6.31 3.44 -2.95
C GLY A 52 5.70 4.80 -3.36
N GLN A 53 4.74 5.33 -2.60
CA GLN A 53 4.23 6.70 -2.75
C GLN A 53 5.08 7.77 -2.04
N PHE A 54 5.80 7.38 -0.99
CA PHE A 54 6.66 8.24 -0.16
C PHE A 54 8.15 7.89 -0.32
N SER A 55 8.49 7.07 -1.32
CA SER A 55 9.87 6.90 -1.76
C SER A 55 10.40 8.20 -2.36
N MET A 56 11.73 8.37 -2.39
CA MET A 56 12.36 9.55 -3.01
C MET A 56 11.86 9.79 -4.45
N ILE A 57 11.69 8.71 -5.23
CA ILE A 57 11.18 8.76 -6.60
C ILE A 57 9.72 9.24 -6.64
N GLY A 58 8.87 8.73 -5.73
CA GLY A 58 7.47 9.14 -5.64
C GLY A 58 7.31 10.62 -5.26
N LEU A 59 8.20 11.12 -4.40
CA LEU A 59 8.18 12.50 -3.92
C LEU A 59 8.74 13.48 -4.93
N VAL A 60 9.88 13.20 -5.55
CA VAL A 60 10.49 14.11 -6.54
C VAL A 60 9.63 14.27 -7.80
N GLY A 61 8.75 13.30 -8.08
CA GLY A 61 7.76 13.40 -9.15
C GLY A 61 6.58 14.33 -8.84
N ASN A 62 6.50 14.90 -7.64
CA ASN A 62 5.42 15.81 -7.22
C ASN A 62 5.85 17.27 -7.36
N GLU A 63 5.03 18.09 -8.00
CA GLU A 63 5.34 19.51 -8.25
C GLU A 63 5.58 20.34 -6.98
N GLN A 64 4.87 20.06 -5.88
CA GLN A 64 5.08 20.79 -4.61
C GLN A 64 6.45 20.46 -4.03
N VAL A 65 6.87 19.19 -4.12
CA VAL A 65 8.20 18.76 -3.68
C VAL A 65 9.27 19.35 -4.61
N GLN A 66 9.05 19.35 -5.93
CA GLN A 66 9.97 19.97 -6.89
C GLN A 66 10.20 21.45 -6.58
N LYS A 67 9.13 22.20 -6.32
CA LYS A 67 9.22 23.62 -5.92
C LYS A 67 9.93 23.79 -4.58
N GLU A 68 9.62 22.94 -3.60
CA GLU A 68 10.22 23.01 -2.26
C GLU A 68 11.73 22.76 -2.28
N ILE A 69 12.20 21.82 -3.11
CA ILE A 69 13.63 21.57 -3.27
C ILE A 69 14.28 22.53 -4.27
N GLY A 70 13.53 23.43 -4.91
CA GLY A 70 14.03 24.35 -5.93
C GLY A 70 14.56 23.61 -7.17
N LEU A 71 13.85 22.57 -7.62
CA LEU A 71 14.20 21.84 -8.83
C LEU A 71 13.68 22.58 -10.07
N GLU A 72 14.59 23.07 -10.90
CA GLU A 72 14.29 23.93 -12.05
C GLU A 72 15.15 23.59 -13.28
N GLY A 73 14.85 24.23 -14.41
CA GLY A 73 15.62 24.16 -15.65
C GLY A 73 15.82 22.73 -16.16
N GLU A 74 17.04 22.44 -16.63
CA GLU A 74 17.39 21.13 -17.21
C GLU A 74 17.26 19.97 -16.20
N SER A 75 17.54 20.23 -14.92
CA SER A 75 17.44 19.20 -13.87
C SER A 75 16.00 18.79 -13.63
N LEU A 76 15.06 19.74 -13.67
CA LEU A 76 13.63 19.45 -13.59
C LEU A 76 13.15 18.61 -14.77
N GLU A 77 13.54 18.98 -15.99
CA GLU A 77 13.13 18.26 -17.19
C GLU A 77 13.73 16.84 -17.24
N ALA A 78 14.98 16.67 -16.81
CA ALA A 78 15.61 15.35 -16.69
C ALA A 78 14.87 14.46 -15.68
N VAL A 79 14.57 14.99 -14.48
CA VAL A 79 13.83 14.23 -13.45
C VAL A 79 12.42 13.88 -13.92
N LYS A 80 11.70 14.81 -14.55
CA LYS A 80 10.37 14.54 -15.12
C LYS A 80 10.41 13.43 -16.15
N LYS A 81 11.42 13.45 -17.03
CA LYS A 81 11.62 12.40 -18.03
C LYS A 81 11.85 11.04 -17.38
N VAL A 82 12.77 10.94 -16.41
CA VAL A 82 13.02 9.68 -15.69
C VAL A 82 11.76 9.16 -14.99
N VAL A 83 10.99 10.04 -14.34
CA VAL A 83 9.72 9.67 -13.68
C VAL A 83 8.66 9.23 -14.71
N SER A 84 8.60 9.87 -15.88
CA SER A 84 7.69 9.50 -16.97
C SER A 84 8.04 8.13 -17.54
N ASP A 85 9.31 7.92 -17.88
CA ASP A 85 9.83 6.67 -18.44
C ASP A 85 9.58 5.51 -17.45
N LEU A 86 9.79 5.73 -16.16
CA LEU A 86 9.49 4.75 -15.11
C LEU A 86 8.01 4.38 -15.07
N ARG A 87 7.11 5.36 -15.21
CA ARG A 87 5.65 5.11 -15.24
C ARG A 87 5.24 4.33 -16.48
N GLU A 88 5.84 4.63 -17.64
CA GLU A 88 5.56 3.93 -18.89
C GLU A 88 6.08 2.48 -18.85
N GLN A 89 7.32 2.28 -18.41
CA GLN A 89 7.91 0.95 -18.23
C GLN A 89 7.09 0.13 -17.24
N GLY A 90 6.67 0.72 -16.11
CA GLY A 90 5.83 0.03 -15.12
C GLY A 90 4.45 -0.39 -15.66
N ARG A 91 3.89 0.34 -16.65
CA ARG A 91 2.65 -0.05 -17.34
C ARG A 91 2.91 -1.19 -18.34
N GLY A 92 3.95 -1.08 -19.16
CA GLY A 92 4.30 -2.11 -20.16
C GLY A 92 4.69 -3.44 -19.51
N GLN A 93 5.41 -3.38 -18.40
CA GLN A 93 5.83 -4.54 -17.61
C GLN A 93 4.65 -5.35 -17.08
N PHE A 94 3.55 -4.70 -16.68
CA PHE A 94 2.35 -5.40 -16.22
C PHE A 94 1.55 -6.01 -17.38
N SER A 95 1.60 -5.41 -18.57
CA SER A 95 0.99 -5.94 -19.79
C SER A 95 1.62 -7.25 -20.26
N ASN A 96 2.91 -7.46 -19.98
CA ASN A 96 3.65 -8.67 -20.38
C ASN A 96 3.19 -9.95 -19.67
N PHE A 97 2.53 -9.83 -18.51
CA PHE A 97 2.06 -11.00 -17.74
C PHE A 97 0.60 -11.40 -18.07
N GLY A 98 -0.06 -10.76 -19.03
CA GLY A 98 -1.44 -11.10 -19.40
C GLY A 98 -2.44 -10.98 -18.24
N ASN A 99 -3.50 -11.80 -18.24
CA ASN A 99 -4.53 -11.75 -17.19
C ASN A 99 -4.11 -12.52 -15.94
N LEU A 100 -3.44 -11.85 -15.00
CA LEU A 100 -3.04 -12.41 -13.70
C LEU A 100 -4.20 -13.06 -12.92
N ARG A 101 -5.46 -12.70 -13.20
CA ARG A 101 -6.63 -13.27 -12.52
C ARG A 101 -6.97 -14.69 -12.98
N GLU A 102 -6.59 -15.06 -14.20
CA GLU A 102 -6.87 -16.38 -14.78
C GLU A 102 -5.76 -17.39 -14.51
N MET A 103 -4.57 -16.92 -14.10
CA MET A 103 -3.45 -17.78 -13.70
C MET A 103 -3.78 -18.61 -12.45
N SER A 104 -3.14 -19.78 -12.36
CA SER A 104 -3.09 -20.57 -11.14
C SER A 104 -2.46 -19.75 -10.00
N GLN A 105 -2.67 -20.17 -8.74
CA GLN A 105 -2.13 -19.45 -7.60
C GLN A 105 -0.59 -19.44 -7.60
N GLU A 106 0.03 -20.58 -7.93
CA GLU A 106 1.49 -20.72 -8.01
C GLU A 106 2.09 -19.85 -9.14
N ASP A 107 1.47 -19.86 -10.33
CA ASP A 107 1.96 -19.07 -11.47
C ASP A 107 1.78 -17.57 -11.21
N ARG A 108 0.69 -17.18 -10.55
CA ARG A 108 0.46 -15.80 -10.13
C ARG A 108 1.51 -15.34 -9.12
N ASP A 109 1.86 -16.19 -8.16
CA ASP A 109 2.88 -15.85 -7.16
C ASP A 109 4.26 -15.68 -7.80
N LYS A 110 4.63 -16.55 -8.74
CA LYS A 110 5.87 -16.41 -9.56
C LYS A 110 5.85 -15.13 -10.39
N ALA A 111 4.77 -14.85 -11.11
CA ALA A 111 4.62 -13.62 -11.89
C ALA A 111 4.74 -12.37 -11.01
N MET A 112 4.11 -12.36 -9.83
CA MET A 112 4.20 -11.24 -8.89
C MET A 112 5.60 -11.08 -8.29
N ALA A 113 6.33 -12.16 -8.04
CA ALA A 113 7.72 -12.11 -7.61
C ALA A 113 8.63 -11.51 -8.70
N GLU A 114 8.42 -11.90 -9.95
CA GLU A 114 9.16 -11.36 -11.09
C GLU A 114 8.85 -9.87 -11.31
N ILE A 115 7.57 -9.47 -11.26
CA ILE A 115 7.17 -8.06 -11.33
C ILE A 115 7.83 -7.24 -10.22
N ARG A 116 7.90 -7.76 -8.98
CA ARG A 116 8.57 -7.08 -7.88
C ARG A 116 10.06 -6.90 -8.18
N LYS A 117 10.76 -7.98 -8.51
CA LYS A 117 12.18 -7.93 -8.84
C LYS A 117 12.48 -6.92 -9.94
N GLN A 118 11.74 -6.98 -11.05
CA GLN A 118 11.99 -6.05 -12.17
C GLN A 118 11.65 -4.60 -11.78
N ARG A 119 10.62 -4.36 -10.96
CA ARG A 119 10.33 -3.04 -10.40
C ARG A 119 11.45 -2.53 -9.51
N ASP A 120 12.01 -3.38 -8.67
CA ASP A 120 13.09 -3.02 -7.74
C ASP A 120 14.33 -2.59 -8.52
N GLU A 121 14.70 -3.35 -9.56
CA GLU A 121 15.80 -3.03 -10.46
C GLU A 121 15.57 -1.71 -11.21
N THR A 122 14.38 -1.52 -11.80
CA THR A 122 14.08 -0.29 -12.53
C THR A 122 14.01 0.93 -11.60
N ASN A 123 13.43 0.78 -10.42
CA ASN A 123 13.40 1.84 -9.40
C ASN A 123 14.82 2.21 -8.95
N ALA A 124 15.70 1.23 -8.72
CA ALA A 124 17.08 1.49 -8.32
C ALA A 124 17.83 2.30 -9.41
N LYS A 125 17.67 1.93 -10.68
CA LYS A 125 18.25 2.68 -11.81
C LYS A 125 17.68 4.10 -11.88
N ALA A 126 16.36 4.24 -11.78
CA ALA A 126 15.72 5.55 -11.79
C ALA A 126 16.18 6.44 -10.63
N ALA A 127 16.34 5.89 -9.42
CA ALA A 127 16.87 6.62 -8.27
C ALA A 127 18.29 7.13 -8.55
N GLN A 128 19.17 6.28 -9.10
CA GLN A 128 20.53 6.67 -9.44
C GLN A 128 20.58 7.78 -10.49
N GLU A 129 19.74 7.71 -11.53
CA GLU A 129 19.67 8.77 -12.56
C GLU A 129 19.14 10.07 -11.96
N ILE A 130 18.05 10.03 -11.18
CA ILE A 130 17.52 11.22 -10.49
C ILE A 130 18.59 11.85 -9.60
N GLU A 131 19.33 11.04 -8.84
CA GLU A 131 20.38 11.55 -7.95
C GLU A 131 21.51 12.29 -8.68
N LYS A 132 21.79 12.00 -9.95
CA LYS A 132 22.79 12.74 -10.73
C LYS A 132 22.35 14.18 -11.05
N HIS A 133 21.04 14.43 -11.04
CA HIS A 133 20.44 15.72 -11.35
C HIS A 133 20.08 16.55 -10.10
N LEU A 134 20.35 16.03 -8.90
CA LEU A 134 20.08 16.74 -7.66
C LEU A 134 21.40 17.21 -7.02
N SER A 135 21.44 18.49 -6.64
CA SER A 135 22.46 19.03 -5.74
C SER A 135 22.43 18.37 -4.36
N LYS A 136 23.49 18.56 -3.57
CA LYS A 136 23.56 18.03 -2.21
C LYS A 136 22.45 18.61 -1.31
N GLU A 137 22.16 19.89 -1.49
CA GLU A 137 21.12 20.62 -0.78
C GLU A 137 19.73 20.09 -1.14
N GLN A 138 19.46 19.88 -2.44
CA GLN A 138 18.21 19.27 -2.93
C GLN A 138 18.01 17.85 -2.39
N LYS A 139 19.07 17.01 -2.41
CA LYS A 139 19.02 15.66 -1.84
C LYS A 139 18.70 15.69 -0.35
N THR A 140 19.39 16.55 0.40
CA THR A 140 19.17 16.70 1.84
C THR A 140 17.74 17.12 2.14
N ARG A 141 17.19 18.08 1.38
CA ARG A 141 15.82 18.53 1.55
C ARG A 141 14.80 17.45 1.16
N LEU A 142 15.07 16.70 0.09
CA LEU A 142 14.22 15.58 -0.32
C LEU A 142 14.19 14.46 0.73
N GLU A 143 15.33 14.12 1.34
CA GLU A 143 15.42 13.15 2.44
C GLU A 143 14.60 13.61 3.66
N GLN A 144 14.69 14.89 4.02
CA GLN A 144 13.88 15.48 5.11
C GLN A 144 12.38 15.36 4.81
N ILE A 145 11.95 15.69 3.59
CA ILE A 145 10.55 15.57 3.17
C ILE A 145 10.12 14.10 3.20
N ALA A 146 10.95 13.18 2.71
CA ALA A 146 10.68 11.75 2.75
C ALA A 146 10.47 11.25 4.18
N LEU A 147 11.36 11.66 5.10
CA LEU A 147 11.27 11.34 6.51
C LEU A 147 9.97 11.86 7.15
N GLN A 148 9.56 13.08 6.80
CA GLN A 148 8.29 13.65 7.27
C GLN A 148 7.06 12.91 6.73
N GLN A 149 7.08 12.51 5.45
CA GLN A 149 5.95 11.82 4.83
C GLN A 149 5.84 10.36 5.27
N GLN A 150 6.97 9.68 5.47
CA GLN A 150 7.01 8.31 5.99
C GLN A 150 6.65 8.26 7.49
N GLY A 151 6.97 9.30 8.25
CA GLY A 151 6.69 9.36 9.68
C GLY A 151 7.48 8.29 10.44
N ILE A 152 6.85 7.65 11.43
CA ILE A 152 7.53 6.66 12.29
C ILE A 152 8.03 5.42 11.53
N ARG A 153 7.43 5.11 10.38
CA ARG A 153 7.81 3.97 9.55
C ARG A 153 9.21 4.11 8.97
N ALA A 154 9.76 5.32 8.94
CA ALA A 154 11.12 5.55 8.51
C ALA A 154 12.17 4.95 9.46
N LEU A 155 11.80 4.49 10.66
CA LEU A 155 12.73 3.80 11.57
C LEU A 155 13.24 2.46 11.03
N ASP A 156 12.61 1.91 9.99
CA ASP A 156 13.02 0.70 9.26
C ASP A 156 13.78 1.03 7.96
N ASP A 157 14.08 2.31 7.70
CA ASP A 157 14.91 2.71 6.55
C ASP A 157 16.40 2.63 6.92
N ASP A 158 17.20 1.95 6.09
CA ASP A 158 18.64 1.73 6.32
C ASP A 158 19.40 3.02 6.64
N LYS A 159 19.10 4.14 5.95
CA LYS A 159 19.79 5.41 6.19
C LYS A 159 19.39 5.98 7.54
N VAL A 160 18.15 5.81 7.97
CA VAL A 160 17.66 6.27 9.27
C VAL A 160 18.20 5.40 10.39
N VAL A 161 18.22 4.08 10.21
CA VAL A 161 18.83 3.11 11.13
C VAL A 161 20.28 3.48 11.41
N VAL A 162 21.07 3.71 10.36
CA VAL A 162 22.48 4.12 10.47
C VAL A 162 22.60 5.50 11.12
N LYS A 163 21.81 6.49 10.69
CA LYS A 163 21.87 7.85 11.26
C LYS A 163 21.45 7.88 12.73
N LEU A 164 20.51 7.04 13.17
CA LEU A 164 20.07 6.94 14.57
C LEU A 164 20.90 5.96 15.40
N GLU A 165 21.82 5.24 14.77
CA GLU A 165 22.66 4.23 15.41
C GLU A 165 21.80 3.23 16.21
N LEU A 166 20.72 2.74 15.58
CA LEU A 166 19.82 1.79 16.23
C LEU A 166 20.55 0.47 16.47
N SER A 167 20.50 -0.04 17.70
CA SER A 167 21.02 -1.37 18.02
C SER A 167 20.24 -2.47 17.29
N GLU A 168 20.86 -3.64 17.12
CA GLU A 168 20.19 -4.80 16.52
C GLU A 168 18.88 -5.15 17.26
N GLU A 169 18.87 -5.06 18.59
CA GLU A 169 17.68 -5.30 19.40
C GLU A 169 16.56 -4.28 19.11
N GLN A 170 16.90 -3.01 18.92
CA GLN A 170 15.92 -1.98 18.55
C GLN A 170 15.38 -2.22 17.14
N GLN A 171 16.26 -2.54 16.18
CA GLN A 171 15.86 -2.84 14.80
C GLN A 171 14.90 -4.03 14.75
N LEU A 172 15.21 -5.13 15.44
CA LEU A 172 14.34 -6.30 15.53
C LEU A 172 12.96 -5.95 16.10
N LYS A 173 12.92 -5.21 17.22
CA LYS A 173 11.65 -4.73 17.82
C LYS A 173 10.85 -3.85 16.87
N ILE A 174 11.51 -2.96 16.13
CA ILE A 174 10.86 -2.10 15.14
C ILE A 174 10.24 -2.93 14.02
N VAL A 175 10.99 -3.89 13.46
CA VAL A 175 10.49 -4.79 12.41
C VAL A 175 9.28 -5.58 12.89
N GLU A 176 9.36 -6.21 14.07
CA GLU A 176 8.24 -6.96 14.67
C GLU A 176 6.99 -6.10 14.86
N LEU A 177 7.14 -4.87 15.37
CA LEU A 177 6.03 -3.93 15.56
C LEU A 177 5.40 -3.51 14.22
N LEU A 178 6.21 -3.27 13.19
CA LEU A 178 5.72 -2.91 11.85
C LEU A 178 5.01 -4.09 11.18
N GLU A 179 5.51 -5.31 11.34
CA GLU A 179 4.85 -6.52 10.85
C GLU A 179 3.51 -6.78 11.55
N SER A 180 3.47 -6.62 12.87
CA SER A 180 2.25 -6.70 13.67
C SER A 180 1.22 -5.66 13.23
N GLN A 181 1.64 -4.41 13.03
CA GLN A 181 0.78 -3.34 12.50
C GLN A 181 0.22 -3.73 11.12
N ARG A 182 1.08 -4.27 10.24
CA ARG A 182 0.67 -4.68 8.89
C ARG A 182 -0.34 -5.81 8.91
N ALA A 183 -0.16 -6.80 9.79
CA ALA A 183 -1.10 -7.90 9.96
C ALA A 183 -2.46 -7.41 10.48
N ALA A 184 -2.48 -6.57 11.52
CA ALA A 184 -3.70 -5.98 12.05
C ALA A 184 -4.45 -5.13 11.01
N GLN A 185 -3.72 -4.35 10.19
CA GLN A 185 -4.30 -3.60 9.09
C GLN A 185 -4.87 -4.52 7.99
N GLN A 186 -4.25 -5.66 7.72
CA GLN A 186 -4.73 -6.64 6.74
C GLN A 186 -6.01 -7.31 7.24
N GLU A 187 -6.04 -7.79 8.47
CA GLU A 187 -7.22 -8.39 9.09
C GLU A 187 -8.41 -7.43 9.11
N LEU A 188 -8.17 -6.17 9.50
CA LEU A 188 -9.20 -5.14 9.46
C LEU A 188 -9.72 -4.91 8.04
N MET A 189 -8.84 -4.85 7.03
CA MET A 189 -9.26 -4.70 5.63
C MET A 189 -10.00 -5.93 5.09
N GLU A 190 -9.65 -7.14 5.53
CA GLU A 190 -10.34 -8.37 5.17
C GLU A 190 -11.73 -8.43 5.80
N SER A 191 -11.87 -8.04 7.07
CA SER A 191 -13.17 -7.95 7.75
C SER A 191 -14.15 -7.02 7.02
N LEU A 192 -13.63 -5.91 6.46
CA LEU A 192 -14.41 -4.93 5.69
C LEU A 192 -14.76 -5.41 4.27
N ARG A 193 -14.00 -6.36 3.71
CA ARG A 193 -14.30 -6.99 2.42
C ARG A 193 -15.23 -8.19 2.55
N GLY A 194 -15.20 -8.87 3.70
CA GLY A 194 -16.04 -10.02 4.02
C GLY A 194 -17.45 -9.66 4.49
N GLY A 195 -17.64 -8.48 5.10
CA GLY A 195 -18.95 -7.89 5.32
C GLY A 195 -19.56 -7.43 4.00
N GLY A 196 -20.68 -8.00 3.59
CA GLY A 196 -21.36 -7.67 2.33
C GLY A 196 -21.74 -6.19 2.20
N ARG A 197 -22.42 -5.88 1.10
CA ARG A 197 -22.89 -4.55 0.63
C ARG A 197 -23.63 -3.65 1.65
N GLU A 198 -23.81 -4.09 2.90
CA GLU A 198 -24.25 -3.31 4.07
C GLU A 198 -23.13 -2.42 4.66
N GLY A 199 -21.87 -2.60 4.27
CA GLY A 199 -20.75 -1.72 4.63
C GLY A 199 -20.80 -0.35 3.92
N GLY A 200 -21.88 0.40 4.14
CA GLY A 200 -22.06 1.76 3.64
C GLY A 200 -21.00 2.75 4.13
N ARG A 201 -21.26 4.05 3.92
CA ARG A 201 -20.39 5.15 4.38
C ARG A 201 -19.97 5.03 5.86
N GLU A 202 -20.83 4.45 6.69
CA GLU A 202 -20.65 4.27 8.14
C GLU A 202 -19.62 3.18 8.48
N GLY A 203 -19.70 2.00 7.87
CA GLY A 203 -18.68 0.94 8.06
C GLY A 203 -17.30 1.39 7.57
N PHE A 204 -17.24 2.25 6.54
CA PHE A 204 -16.00 2.85 6.09
C PHE A 204 -15.48 3.98 7.01
N ALA A 205 -16.36 4.67 7.73
CA ALA A 205 -15.97 5.67 8.72
C ALA A 205 -15.39 4.98 9.98
N GLU A 206 -16.08 3.96 10.49
CA GLU A 206 -15.61 3.16 11.64
C GLU A 206 -14.29 2.44 11.32
N ALA A 207 -14.15 1.90 10.10
CA ALA A 207 -12.89 1.35 9.61
C ALA A 207 -11.74 2.36 9.65
N ARG A 208 -12.00 3.61 9.24
CA ARG A 208 -10.98 4.66 9.24
C ARG A 208 -10.55 4.99 10.66
N GLU A 209 -11.48 5.10 11.58
CA GLU A 209 -11.20 5.35 13.00
C GLU A 209 -10.36 4.22 13.59
N LYS A 210 -10.73 2.95 13.36
CA LYS A 210 -9.94 1.78 13.79
C LYS A 210 -8.54 1.77 13.20
N ILE A 211 -8.38 2.10 11.91
CA ILE A 211 -7.06 2.21 11.26
C ILE A 211 -6.24 3.34 11.90
N GLU A 212 -6.85 4.47 12.22
CA GLU A 212 -6.18 5.60 12.83
C GLU A 212 -5.74 5.28 14.27
N ALA A 213 -6.60 4.65 15.06
CA ALA A 213 -6.27 4.19 16.40
C ALA A 213 -5.10 3.19 16.39
N LEU A 214 -5.17 2.16 15.52
CA LEU A 214 -4.07 1.20 15.34
C LEU A 214 -2.76 1.88 14.94
N ARG A 215 -2.83 2.92 14.09
CA ARG A 215 -1.64 3.71 13.73
C ARG A 215 -1.08 4.45 14.93
N LYS A 216 -1.89 5.21 15.66
CA LYS A 216 -1.43 5.96 16.84
C LYS A 216 -0.77 5.05 17.87
N GLU A 217 -1.41 3.92 18.19
CA GLU A 217 -0.87 2.95 19.14
C GLU A 217 0.47 2.35 18.65
N SER A 218 0.57 2.02 17.37
CA SER A 218 1.84 1.53 16.79
C SER A 218 2.93 2.60 16.84
N ASP A 219 2.58 3.85 16.51
CA ASP A 219 3.52 4.96 16.49
C ASP A 219 4.07 5.25 17.90
N GLU A 220 3.23 5.18 18.93
CA GLU A 220 3.63 5.28 20.33
C GLU A 220 4.59 4.15 20.73
N LYS A 221 4.26 2.89 20.40
CA LYS A 221 5.12 1.74 20.68
C LYS A 221 6.48 1.85 19.99
N LEU A 222 6.49 2.26 18.72
CA LEU A 222 7.73 2.46 17.95
C LEU A 222 8.58 3.60 18.52
N MET A 223 7.96 4.72 18.93
CA MET A 223 8.68 5.82 19.59
C MET A 223 9.26 5.40 20.94
N ALA A 224 8.60 4.50 21.67
CA ALA A 224 9.09 3.99 22.95
C ALA A 224 10.31 3.08 22.83
N VAL A 225 10.58 2.50 21.64
CA VAL A 225 11.81 1.74 21.37
C VAL A 225 13.04 2.65 21.34
N LEU A 226 12.86 3.92 20.99
CA LEU A 226 13.95 4.89 20.89
C LEU A 226 14.33 5.48 22.26
N THR A 227 15.63 5.71 22.45
CA THR A 227 16.12 6.55 23.54
C THR A 227 15.76 8.02 23.32
N ASP A 228 15.79 8.84 24.36
CA ASP A 228 15.45 10.26 24.23
C ASP A 228 16.44 11.03 23.31
N SER A 229 17.71 10.61 23.30
CA SER A 229 18.70 11.11 22.34
C SER A 229 18.31 10.77 20.90
N GLN A 230 17.91 9.52 20.63
CA GLN A 230 17.46 9.09 19.30
C GLN A 230 16.17 9.80 18.87
N LYS A 231 15.21 10.02 19.79
CA LYS A 231 13.99 10.79 19.50
C LYS A 231 14.33 12.23 19.08
N THR A 232 15.28 12.86 19.77
CA THR A 232 15.75 14.21 19.47
C THR A 232 16.42 14.25 18.10
N LYS A 233 17.37 13.33 17.84
CA LYS A 233 18.06 13.21 16.54
C LYS A 233 17.07 12.95 15.40
N PHE A 234 16.06 12.11 15.62
CA PHE A 234 15.00 11.83 14.64
C PHE A 234 14.14 13.07 14.34
N ALA A 235 13.86 13.91 15.34
CA ALA A 235 13.16 15.17 15.14
C ALA A 235 14.01 16.18 14.34
N GLU A 236 15.30 16.30 14.65
CA GLU A 236 16.24 17.16 13.92
C GLU A 236 16.40 16.72 12.45
N MET A 237 16.49 15.41 12.21
CA MET A 237 16.60 14.84 10.88
C MET A 237 15.42 15.19 9.97
N LYS A 238 14.23 15.48 10.52
CA LYS A 238 13.06 15.88 9.73
C LYS A 238 13.21 17.28 9.14
N GLY A 239 14.06 18.13 9.70
CA GLY A 239 14.27 19.49 9.22
C GLY A 239 13.02 20.35 9.24
N LYS A 240 12.95 21.34 8.33
CA LYS A 240 11.84 22.30 8.27
C LYS A 240 10.52 21.59 7.91
N PRO A 241 9.39 21.84 8.60
CA PRO A 241 8.10 21.26 8.24
C PRO A 241 7.73 21.49 6.78
N PHE A 242 7.12 20.48 6.16
CA PHE A 242 6.63 20.52 4.80
C PHE A 242 5.29 19.78 4.69
N GLU A 243 4.25 20.54 4.38
CA GLU A 243 2.91 19.99 4.20
C GLU A 243 2.64 19.69 2.73
N LEU A 244 2.52 18.39 2.42
CA LEU A 244 2.17 17.94 1.09
C LEU A 244 0.65 17.84 0.96
N GLU A 245 0.06 18.53 -0.02
CA GLU A 245 -1.38 18.42 -0.26
C GLU A 245 -1.75 17.06 -0.86
N ARG A 246 -2.02 16.08 0.02
CA ARG A 246 -2.36 14.69 -0.34
C ARG A 246 -3.59 14.56 -1.25
N SER A 247 -4.48 15.56 -1.22
CA SER A 247 -5.64 15.66 -2.11
C SER A 247 -5.27 15.75 -3.60
N ARG A 248 -4.09 16.32 -3.93
CA ARG A 248 -3.57 16.36 -5.30
C ARG A 248 -2.87 15.06 -5.69
N MET A 249 -2.28 14.37 -4.72
CA MET A 249 -1.63 13.06 -4.92
C MET A 249 -2.62 11.93 -5.26
N ARG A 250 -3.86 12.00 -4.74
CA ARG A 250 -4.93 11.01 -5.03
C ARG A 250 -5.62 11.23 -6.39
N ARG A 251 -5.48 12.43 -6.95
CA ARG A 251 -5.85 12.76 -8.33
C ARG A 251 -4.58 12.73 -9.19
N GLY A 252 -3.90 11.58 -9.24
CA GLY A 252 -3.03 11.34 -10.38
C GLY A 252 -3.85 11.62 -11.63
N ASP A 253 -3.31 12.41 -12.55
CA ASP A 253 -3.90 12.80 -13.82
C ASP A 253 -4.78 11.70 -14.40
N ARG A 254 -6.06 11.73 -14.04
CA ARG A 254 -7.08 11.13 -14.87
C ARG A 254 -7.20 12.15 -15.98
N PRO A 255 -6.84 11.81 -17.23
CA PRO A 255 -7.15 12.68 -18.35
C PRO A 255 -8.61 13.10 -18.21
N GLN A 256 -8.80 14.41 -18.10
CA GLN A 256 -10.09 15.05 -18.00
C GLN A 256 -10.90 14.62 -19.23
N GLY A 257 -11.77 13.62 -19.03
CA GLY A 257 -12.93 13.33 -19.87
C GLY A 257 -12.73 13.20 -21.37
N ASP A 258 -12.64 11.95 -21.84
CA ASP A 258 -13.44 11.54 -23.00
C ASP A 258 -14.50 10.51 -22.56
N ARG A 259 -15.30 10.92 -21.57
CA ARG A 259 -16.62 10.34 -21.30
C ARG A 259 -17.69 11.23 -21.94
N GLY A 260 -17.51 11.55 -23.22
CA GLY A 260 -18.60 11.92 -24.11
C GLY A 260 -19.02 10.67 -24.88
N GLY A 261 -20.21 10.12 -24.63
CA GLY A 261 -20.76 9.07 -25.50
C GLY A 261 -21.40 7.85 -24.84
N ARG A 262 -22.16 8.00 -23.74
CA ARG A 262 -23.25 7.06 -23.43
C ARG A 262 -24.44 7.84 -22.90
N GLY A 263 -25.26 8.33 -23.82
CA GLY A 263 -26.48 9.06 -23.49
C GLY A 263 -27.19 9.63 -24.70
N ALA A 264 -27.52 8.80 -25.70
CA ALA A 264 -28.61 9.03 -26.65
C ALA A 264 -28.68 7.85 -27.64
N ASN A 265 -29.35 6.75 -27.26
CA ASN A 265 -30.34 6.08 -28.13
C ASN A 265 -30.98 4.91 -27.38
N ARG A 266 -31.92 5.21 -26.49
CA ARG A 266 -32.88 4.21 -26.02
C ARG A 266 -34.15 4.94 -25.59
N GLY A 267 -35.11 5.04 -26.51
CA GLY A 267 -36.48 5.33 -26.13
C GLY A 267 -37.33 6.15 -27.10
N GLU A 268 -37.50 5.73 -28.34
CA GLU A 268 -38.71 5.98 -29.16
C GLU A 268 -38.79 4.75 -30.09
N GLY A 269 -39.84 3.95 -30.25
CA GLY A 269 -41.26 3.98 -29.91
C GLY A 269 -41.90 2.99 -30.91
N ARG A 270 -43.01 2.34 -30.54
CA ARG A 270 -43.78 1.29 -31.25
C ARG A 270 -43.29 -0.15 -30.97
N GLY A 271 -44.02 -1.01 -30.26
CA GLY A 271 -45.47 -1.15 -30.18
C GLY A 271 -46.00 -1.85 -31.44
N GLU A 272 -46.60 -3.03 -31.23
CA GLU A 272 -47.38 -3.85 -32.16
C GLU A 272 -46.67 -5.01 -32.91
N GLY A 273 -47.27 -6.20 -32.80
CA GLY A 273 -47.25 -7.17 -33.89
C GLY A 273 -46.61 -8.55 -33.65
N ARG A 274 -47.15 -9.35 -32.72
CA ARG A 274 -47.16 -10.82 -32.91
C ARG A 274 -48.23 -11.13 -33.96
N GLY A 275 -47.91 -11.94 -34.97
CA GLY A 275 -48.93 -12.66 -35.74
C GLY A 275 -48.64 -12.82 -37.23
N GLU A 276 -48.50 -14.08 -37.65
CA GLU A 276 -48.97 -14.62 -38.93
C GLU A 276 -48.26 -14.19 -40.23
N GLY A 277 -47.33 -15.04 -40.68
CA GLY A 277 -46.90 -15.12 -42.08
C GLY A 277 -47.32 -16.46 -42.67
N ARG A 278 -48.57 -16.52 -43.16
CA ARG A 278 -49.11 -17.60 -44.00
C ARG A 278 -48.27 -17.79 -45.27
N GLY A 279 -48.29 -19.03 -45.76
CA GLY A 279 -47.68 -19.43 -47.00
C GLY A 279 -48.37 -18.88 -48.25
N GLU A 280 -47.94 -19.46 -49.37
CA GLU A 280 -48.46 -19.29 -50.73
C GLU A 280 -47.90 -18.09 -51.50
N ARG A 281 -46.86 -18.36 -52.29
CA ARG A 281 -46.73 -17.73 -53.60
C ARG A 281 -46.51 -18.81 -54.66
N SER A 282 -47.63 -19.24 -55.21
CA SER A 282 -47.76 -20.20 -56.30
C SER A 282 -46.96 -19.74 -57.53
N ARG A 283 -46.21 -20.68 -58.09
CA ARG A 283 -45.53 -20.57 -59.38
C ARG A 283 -46.58 -20.55 -60.50
N GLN A 284 -46.34 -19.69 -61.47
CA GLN A 284 -47.11 -19.54 -62.71
C GLN A 284 -47.18 -20.85 -63.52
N ARG A 285 -48.35 -21.10 -64.09
CA ARG A 285 -48.66 -21.95 -65.24
C ARG A 285 -49.51 -21.09 -66.20
N PRO A 286 -49.46 -21.27 -67.53
CA PRO A 286 -49.96 -22.46 -68.25
C PRO A 286 -48.99 -22.94 -69.39
N GLN A 287 -48.93 -24.23 -69.77
CA GLN A 287 -49.66 -24.92 -70.88
C GLN A 287 -49.82 -24.06 -72.15
N SER A 288 -49.52 -24.46 -73.39
CA SER A 288 -49.51 -25.72 -74.17
C SER A 288 -48.60 -25.47 -75.42
N GLU A 289 -48.01 -26.41 -76.14
CA GLU A 289 -48.51 -27.57 -76.92
C GLU A 289 -47.41 -28.64 -77.05
#